data_AF-A0A959F9G4-F1
#
_entry.id   AF-A0A959F9G4-F1
#
_cell.length_a   1.000
_cell.length_b   1.000
_cell.length_c   1.000
_cell.angle_alpha   90.00
_cell.angle_beta   90.00
_cell.angle_gamma   90.00
#
_symmetry.space_group_name_H-M   'P 1'
#
loop_
_entity.id
_entity.type
_entity.pdbx_description
1 polymer ?
#
loop_
_entity_poly.entity_id
_entity_poly.type
_entity_poly.pdbx_seq_one_letter_code
_entity_poly.pdbx_strand_id
1 'polypeptide(L)'
;TTYLYDQTFSEKEKKAMYGDKNYYQLFFSNKGGLVMPVIIEWTFEDGTKEIERIPVQIWRKNEDKFSRVFVKDKVVTGIVIDPYKETADIDESNNNWPVKQLPSRFKVFKTNKVKEQMNPMQRAKKEGKVIRP
;
A
#
# COMPACT_ATOMS: atom_id res chain seq x y z
N THR A 1 -37.33 -10.35 1.30
CA THR A 1 -37.29 -9.22 0.35
C THR A 1 -36.08 -8.37 0.70
N THR A 2 -34.94 -8.63 0.06
CA THR A 2 -33.70 -7.90 0.34
C THR A 2 -33.71 -6.64 -0.51
N TYR A 3 -34.07 -5.50 0.08
CA TYR A 3 -34.06 -4.22 -0.62
C TYR A 3 -32.61 -3.79 -0.84
N LEU A 4 -32.18 -3.79 -2.10
CA LEU A 4 -30.90 -3.22 -2.52
C LEU A 4 -31.00 -1.68 -2.39
N TYR A 5 -30.43 -1.16 -1.30
CA TYR A 5 -30.42 0.25 -0.91
C TYR A 5 -29.82 1.20 -1.97
N ASP A 6 -29.13 0.64 -2.97
CA ASP A 6 -28.48 1.39 -4.03
C ASP A 6 -29.47 2.00 -5.05
N GLN A 7 -30.67 1.41 -5.18
CA GLN A 7 -31.64 1.78 -6.23
C GLN A 7 -32.67 2.84 -5.82
N THR A 8 -32.73 3.26 -4.56
CA THR A 8 -33.86 4.06 -4.04
C THR A 8 -33.59 5.56 -3.89
N PHE A 9 -32.37 6.05 -4.10
CA PHE A 9 -32.02 7.45 -3.87
C PHE A 9 -31.37 8.10 -5.11
N SER A 10 -31.87 9.27 -5.49
CA SER A 10 -31.27 10.12 -6.54
C SER A 10 -29.88 10.63 -6.11
N GLU A 11 -28.95 10.86 -7.04
CA GLU A 11 -27.59 11.39 -6.73
C GLU A 11 -27.64 12.66 -5.87
N LYS A 12 -28.64 13.52 -6.09
CA LYS A 12 -28.84 14.75 -5.32
C LYS A 12 -29.28 14.48 -3.88
N GLU A 13 -30.12 13.46 -3.65
CA GLU A 13 -30.58 13.06 -2.31
C GLU A 13 -29.49 12.29 -1.56
N LYS A 14 -28.72 11.44 -2.26
CA LYS A 14 -27.52 10.80 -1.71
C LYS A 14 -26.51 11.88 -1.27
N LYS A 15 -26.27 12.91 -2.09
CA LYS A 15 -25.34 14.00 -1.74
C LYS A 15 -25.84 14.85 -0.57
N ALA A 16 -27.15 15.09 -0.46
CA ALA A 16 -27.74 15.82 0.67
C ALA A 16 -27.70 15.04 2.00
N MET A 17 -27.85 13.71 1.95
CA MET A 17 -27.86 12.83 3.14
C MET A 17 -26.47 12.43 3.63
N TYR A 18 -25.53 12.19 2.71
CA TYR A 18 -24.18 11.69 3.01
C TYR A 18 -23.09 12.80 3.00
N GLY A 19 -23.45 14.03 2.59
CA GLY A 19 -22.55 15.18 2.55
C GLY A 19 -21.39 15.02 1.57
N ASP A 20 -20.48 16.00 1.53
CA ASP A 20 -19.24 15.97 0.74
C ASP A 20 -18.12 15.16 1.45
N LYS A 21 -18.48 14.06 2.13
CA LYS A 21 -17.53 13.20 2.86
C LYS A 21 -17.15 11.98 2.01
N ASN A 22 -15.88 11.57 2.13
CA ASN A 22 -15.34 10.42 1.45
C ASN A 22 -15.48 9.18 2.34
N TYR A 23 -16.10 8.14 1.79
CA TYR A 23 -16.33 6.88 2.48
C TYR A 23 -15.40 5.80 1.94
N TYR A 24 -14.62 5.18 2.83
CA TYR A 24 -13.69 4.12 2.49
C TYR A 24 -14.05 2.85 3.26
N GLN A 25 -14.36 1.77 2.55
CA GLN A 25 -14.57 0.46 3.19
C GLN A 25 -13.32 -0.39 3.02
N LEU A 26 -12.71 -0.77 4.14
CA LEU A 26 -11.57 -1.68 4.15
C LEU A 26 -12.00 -3.06 4.64
N PHE A 27 -11.45 -4.08 4.00
CA PHE A 27 -11.64 -5.49 4.33
C PHE A 27 -10.30 -6.04 4.80
N PHE A 28 -10.28 -6.54 6.02
CA PHE A 28 -9.10 -7.13 6.62
C PHE A 28 -9.32 -8.63 6.83
N SER A 29 -8.27 -9.40 6.59
CA SER A 29 -8.23 -10.82 6.87
C SER A 29 -7.04 -11.09 7.77
N ASN A 30 -7.28 -11.76 8.89
CA ASN A 30 -6.23 -12.31 9.71
C ASN A 30 -5.69 -13.57 9.02
N LYS A 31 -4.37 -13.60 8.76
CA LYS A 31 -3.68 -14.77 8.23
C LYS A 31 -2.63 -15.18 9.26
N GLY A 32 -2.90 -16.25 10.01
CA GLY A 32 -1.99 -16.74 11.05
C GLY A 32 -2.63 -16.97 12.41
N GLY A 33 -3.91 -16.65 12.58
CA GLY A 33 -4.71 -17.01 13.76
C GLY A 33 -4.39 -16.22 15.03
N LEU A 34 -3.41 -15.32 14.99
CA LEU A 34 -3.10 -14.42 16.10
C LEU A 34 -3.76 -13.07 15.86
N VAL A 35 -4.67 -12.66 16.75
CA VAL A 35 -5.36 -11.38 16.63
C VAL A 35 -4.43 -10.24 17.05
N MET A 36 -4.30 -9.24 16.20
CA MET A 36 -3.43 -8.07 16.42
C MET A 36 -4.22 -6.76 16.27
N PRO A 37 -3.80 -5.68 16.96
CA PRO A 37 -4.32 -4.34 16.65
C PRO A 37 -3.96 -3.96 15.22
N VAL A 38 -4.84 -3.20 14.56
CA VAL A 38 -4.61 -2.74 13.19
C VAL A 38 -4.28 -1.25 13.24
N ILE A 39 -3.09 -0.89 12.74
CA ILE A 39 -2.63 0.49 12.66
C ILE A 39 -2.68 0.91 11.21
N ILE A 40 -3.35 2.01 10.91
CA ILE A 40 -3.55 2.50 9.55
C ILE A 40 -2.99 3.91 9.45
N GLU A 41 -2.11 4.15 8.49
CA GLU A 41 -1.72 5.49 8.06
C GLU A 41 -2.45 5.85 6.78
N TRP A 42 -3.22 6.94 6.86
CA TRP A 42 -3.89 7.58 5.75
C TRP A 42 -2.97 8.66 5.19
N THR A 43 -2.73 8.62 3.88
CA THR A 43 -2.09 9.71 3.14
C THR A 43 -3.16 10.39 2.29
N PHE A 44 -3.32 11.70 2.48
CA PHE A 44 -4.30 12.51 1.75
C PHE A 44 -3.68 13.18 0.53
N GLU A 45 -4.53 13.69 -0.38
CA GLU A 45 -4.10 14.41 -1.58
C GLU A 45 -3.33 15.69 -1.30
N ASP A 46 -3.63 16.35 -0.17
CA ASP A 46 -2.92 17.55 0.30
C ASP A 46 -1.56 17.24 0.95
N GLY A 47 -1.17 15.97 1.00
CA GLY A 47 0.08 15.50 1.61
C GLY A 47 0.02 15.35 3.14
N THR A 48 -1.13 15.64 3.78
CA THR A 48 -1.29 15.41 5.21
C THR A 48 -1.38 13.91 5.50
N LYS A 49 -0.95 13.51 6.70
CA LYS A 49 -0.98 12.14 7.18
C LYS A 49 -1.79 12.03 8.45
N GLU A 50 -2.60 10.98 8.57
CA GLU A 50 -3.37 10.68 9.77
C GLU A 50 -3.16 9.22 10.15
N ILE A 51 -2.89 8.97 11.43
CA ILE A 51 -2.68 7.62 11.96
C ILE A 51 -3.90 7.23 12.78
N GLU A 52 -4.54 6.13 12.42
CA GLU A 52 -5.69 5.57 13.10
C GLU A 52 -5.32 4.21 13.68
N ARG A 53 -5.42 4.09 15.01
CA ARG A 53 -5.14 2.85 15.74
C ARG A 53 -6.45 2.15 16.09
N ILE A 54 -6.61 0.94 15.61
CA ILE A 54 -7.79 0.12 15.85
C ILE A 54 -7.42 -0.96 16.88
N PRO A 55 -8.11 -1.01 18.04
CA PRO A 55 -7.81 -1.99 19.07
C PRO A 55 -8.21 -3.40 18.62
N VAL A 56 -7.60 -4.40 19.26
CA VAL A 56 -7.85 -5.84 18.99
C VAL A 56 -9.30 -6.29 19.22
N GLN A 57 -10.12 -5.47 19.88
CA GLN A 57 -11.53 -5.80 20.19
C GLN A 57 -12.40 -6.01 18.95
N ILE A 58 -11.98 -5.51 17.79
CA ILE A 58 -12.67 -5.71 16.49
C ILE A 58 -12.80 -7.18 16.11
N TRP A 59 -11.89 -8.03 16.58
CA TRP A 59 -11.84 -9.46 16.26
C TRP A 59 -12.82 -10.29 17.11
N ARG A 60 -13.47 -9.70 18.13
CA ARG A 60 -14.33 -10.45 19.08
C ARG A 60 -15.52 -11.15 18.44
N LYS A 61 -16.07 -10.61 17.34
CA LYS A 61 -17.21 -11.21 16.63
C LYS A 61 -16.76 -12.18 15.54
N ASN A 62 -15.60 -11.92 14.94
CA ASN A 62 -15.04 -12.71 13.87
C ASN A 62 -13.51 -12.51 13.89
N GLU A 63 -12.78 -13.58 14.18
CA GLU A 63 -11.32 -13.57 14.32
C GLU A 63 -10.60 -13.64 12.96
N ASP A 64 -11.28 -14.14 11.93
CA ASP A 64 -10.72 -14.35 10.60
C ASP A 64 -10.80 -13.11 9.73
N LYS A 65 -11.94 -12.41 9.75
CA LYS A 65 -12.24 -11.30 8.83
C LYS A 65 -13.07 -10.23 9.51
N PHE A 66 -12.71 -8.98 9.27
CA PHE A 66 -13.59 -7.86 9.59
C PHE A 66 -13.58 -6.83 8.48
N SER A 67 -14.68 -6.09 8.37
CA SER A 67 -14.77 -4.92 7.51
C SER A 67 -15.11 -3.71 8.35
N ARG A 68 -14.53 -2.56 7.99
CA ARG A 68 -14.81 -1.30 8.66
C ARG A 68 -14.91 -0.19 7.63
N VAL A 69 -15.89 0.68 7.82
CA VAL A 69 -16.09 1.89 7.02
C VAL A 69 -15.44 3.05 7.75
N PHE A 70 -14.65 3.83 7.03
CA PHE A 70 -14.00 5.04 7.48
C PHE A 70 -14.59 6.22 6.73
N VAL A 71 -14.91 7.28 7.46
CA VAL A 71 -15.42 8.53 6.90
C VAL A 71 -14.32 9.57 7.04
N LYS A 72 -13.88 10.13 5.91
CA LYS A 72 -12.84 11.15 5.86
C LYS A 72 -13.36 12.37 5.11
N ASP A 73 -13.01 13.56 5.58
CA ASP A 73 -13.42 14.79 4.90
C ASP A 73 -12.53 15.09 3.67
N LYS A 74 -11.35 14.46 3.57
CA LYS A 74 -10.38 14.62 2.48
C LYS A 74 -10.25 13.34 1.65
N VAL A 75 -9.83 13.50 0.39
CA VAL A 75 -9.56 12.38 -0.52
C VAL A 75 -8.25 11.70 -0.13
N VAL A 76 -8.30 10.39 0.03
CA VAL A 76 -7.17 9.52 0.36
C VAL A 76 -6.47 9.07 -0.92
N THR A 77 -5.15 9.25 -0.97
CA THR A 77 -4.28 8.81 -2.08
C THR A 77 -3.51 7.53 -1.75
N GLY A 78 -3.25 7.28 -0.47
CA GLY A 78 -2.49 6.11 -0.03
C GLY A 78 -2.93 5.61 1.34
N ILE A 79 -2.91 4.30 1.50
CA ILE A 79 -3.21 3.62 2.76
C ILE A 79 -2.04 2.68 3.06
N VAL A 80 -1.46 2.82 4.24
CA VAL A 80 -0.39 1.93 4.71
C VAL A 80 -0.82 1.30 6.01
N ILE A 81 -0.79 -0.03 6.05
CA ILE A 81 -1.02 -0.83 7.25
C ILE A 81 0.33 -0.97 7.96
N ASP A 82 0.31 -0.74 9.28
CA ASP A 82 1.46 -0.82 10.17
C ASP A 82 2.73 -0.08 9.68
N PRO A 83 2.67 1.27 9.55
CA PRO A 83 3.81 2.07 9.10
C PRO A 83 5.03 1.98 10.04
N TYR A 84 4.80 1.65 11.32
CA TYR A 84 5.82 1.60 12.36
C TYR A 84 6.35 0.19 12.63
N LYS A 85 5.82 -0.84 11.94
CA LYS A 85 6.19 -2.24 12.14
C LYS A 85 6.03 -2.69 13.60
N GLU A 86 4.95 -2.25 14.23
CA GLU A 86 4.59 -2.66 15.60
C GLU A 86 4.03 -4.09 15.61
N THR A 87 3.57 -4.60 14.46
CA THR A 87 2.99 -5.94 14.31
C THR A 87 4.00 -6.93 13.72
N ALA A 88 3.91 -8.19 14.17
CA ALA A 88 4.78 -9.27 13.72
C ALA A 88 4.26 -9.90 12.41
N ASP A 89 4.12 -9.10 11.35
CA ASP A 89 3.67 -9.55 10.03
C ASP A 89 4.83 -10.20 9.24
N ILE A 90 4.51 -11.24 8.48
CA ILE A 90 5.44 -12.02 7.66
C ILE A 90 5.54 -11.42 6.25
N ASP A 91 4.48 -10.75 5.78
CA ASP A 91 4.38 -10.24 4.41
C ASP A 91 3.99 -8.76 4.34
N GLU A 92 4.99 -7.88 4.43
CA GLU A 92 4.80 -6.43 4.27
C GLU A 92 4.40 -6.00 2.84
N SER A 93 4.47 -6.89 1.85
CA SER A 93 4.24 -6.53 0.45
C SER A 93 2.79 -6.14 0.17
N ASN A 94 1.86 -6.64 0.98
CA ASN A 94 0.43 -6.40 0.84
C ASN A 94 -0.12 -5.27 1.75
N ASN A 95 0.74 -4.67 2.58
CA ASN A 95 0.36 -3.62 3.53
C ASN A 95 0.17 -2.23 2.91
N ASN A 96 0.38 -2.08 1.60
CA ASN A 96 0.29 -0.80 0.91
C ASN A 96 -0.83 -0.81 -0.13
N TRP A 97 -1.69 0.21 -0.08
CA TRP A 97 -2.61 0.54 -1.16
C TRP A 97 -2.30 1.94 -1.71
N PRO A 98 -2.16 2.11 -3.04
CA PRO A 98 -2.12 1.05 -4.05
C PRO A 98 -0.88 0.14 -3.90
N VAL A 99 -0.98 -1.11 -4.38
CA VAL A 99 0.09 -2.10 -4.28
C VAL A 99 1.33 -1.60 -5.03
N LYS A 100 2.38 -1.29 -4.28
CA LYS A 100 3.65 -0.84 -4.85
C LYS A 100 4.35 -2.04 -5.50
N GLN A 101 4.63 -1.96 -6.80
CA GLN A 101 5.45 -2.96 -7.49
C GLN A 101 6.91 -2.80 -7.06
N LEU A 102 7.30 -3.48 -5.98
CA LEU A 102 8.69 -3.52 -5.55
C LEU A 102 9.52 -4.36 -6.55
N PRO A 103 10.67 -3.86 -7.03
CA PRO A 103 11.53 -4.65 -7.90
C PRO A 103 12.09 -5.85 -7.13
N SER A 104 11.91 -7.06 -7.67
CA SER A 104 12.49 -8.28 -7.10
C SER A 104 14.01 -8.12 -6.92
N ARG A 105 14.55 -8.66 -5.81
CA ARG A 105 15.99 -8.69 -5.50
C ARG A 105 16.82 -9.19 -6.69
N PHE A 106 16.30 -10.15 -7.45
CA PHE A 106 16.95 -10.70 -8.65
C PHE A 106 17.02 -9.68 -9.79
N LYS A 107 15.97 -8.87 -9.99
CA LYS A 107 15.93 -7.80 -10.99
C LYS A 107 16.88 -6.66 -10.62
N VAL A 108 16.95 -6.30 -9.33
CA VAL A 108 17.94 -5.32 -8.82
C VAL A 108 19.37 -5.82 -9.02
N PHE A 109 19.64 -7.08 -8.69
CA PHE A 109 20.96 -7.70 -8.89
C PHE A 109 21.40 -7.71 -10.35
N LYS A 110 20.50 -8.08 -11.28
CA LYS A 110 20.77 -8.01 -12.73
C LYS A 110 21.05 -6.59 -13.18
N THR A 111 20.27 -5.61 -12.72
CA THR A 111 20.47 -4.20 -13.07
C THR A 111 21.84 -3.69 -12.59
N ASN A 112 22.26 -4.09 -11.39
CA ASN A 112 23.57 -3.71 -10.85
C ASN A 112 24.75 -4.39 -11.56
N LYS A 113 24.59 -5.62 -12.08
CA LYS A 113 25.61 -6.28 -12.92
C LYS A 113 25.79 -5.62 -14.29
N VAL A 114 24.74 -4.99 -14.83
CA VAL A 114 24.77 -4.33 -16.16
C VAL A 114 25.50 -2.97 -16.13
N LYS A 115 25.87 -2.44 -14.95
CA LYS A 115 26.97 -1.47 -14.86
C LYS A 115 28.31 -2.19 -15.01
N GLU A 116 28.50 -2.86 -16.14
CA GLU A 116 29.82 -3.25 -16.64
C GLU A 116 30.59 -1.96 -16.92
N GLN A 117 31.27 -1.45 -15.90
CA GLN A 117 32.37 -0.55 -16.13
C GLN A 117 33.37 -1.31 -16.99
N MET A 118 33.55 -0.88 -18.25
CA MET A 118 34.50 -1.50 -19.17
C MET A 118 35.85 -1.65 -18.47
N ASN A 119 36.45 -2.84 -18.54
CA ASN A 119 37.77 -3.07 -17.96
C ASN A 119 38.82 -2.21 -18.70
N PRO A 120 39.93 -1.83 -18.03
CA PRO A 120 40.94 -0.92 -18.61
C PRO A 120 41.46 -1.37 -19.99
N MET A 121 41.62 -2.68 -20.22
CA MET A 121 41.98 -3.22 -21.54
C MET A 121 40.91 -2.97 -22.63
N GLN A 122 39.62 -3.08 -22.29
CA GLN A 122 38.54 -2.81 -23.23
C GLN A 122 38.43 -1.31 -23.53
N ARG A 123 38.69 -0.45 -22.53
CA ARG A 123 38.78 1.01 -22.74
C ARG A 123 39.97 1.37 -23.62
N ALA A 124 41.15 0.82 -23.33
CA ALA A 124 42.36 1.05 -24.12
C ALA A 124 42.22 0.56 -25.58
N LYS A 125 41.54 -0.58 -25.80
CA LYS A 125 41.24 -1.09 -27.15
C LYS A 125 40.25 -0.19 -27.91
N LYS A 126 39.32 0.45 -27.21
CA LYS A 126 38.37 1.44 -27.78
C LYS A 126 39.02 2.79 -28.06
N GLU A 127 40.02 3.18 -27.25
CA GLU A 127 40.82 4.41 -27.42
C GLU A 127 41.94 4.29 -28.47
N GLY A 128 42.08 3.14 -29.13
CA GLY A 128 42.93 2.99 -30.32
C GLY A 128 44.43 3.23 -30.10
N LYS A 129 44.95 3.13 -28.87
CA LYS A 129 46.40 3.20 -28.63
C LYS A 129 47.06 1.89 -29.04
N VAL A 130 47.46 1.81 -30.30
CA VAL A 130 48.44 0.83 -30.79
C VAL A 130 49.79 1.17 -30.17
N ILE A 131 50.13 0.50 -29.07
CA ILE A 131 51.49 0.55 -28.52
C ILE A 131 52.33 -0.33 -29.43
N ARG A 132 53.16 0.29 -30.28
CA ARG A 132 54.19 -0.41 -31.06
C ARG A 132 55.39 -0.70 -30.15
N PRO A 133 56.08 -1.84 -30.35
CA PRO A 133 57.24 -2.22 -29.56
C PRO A 133 58.38 -1.21 -29.66
#